data_AF-A0A9P7GL18-F1
#
_entry.id   AF-A0A9P7GL18-F1
#
_cell.length_a   1.000
_cell.length_b   1.000
_cell.length_c   1.000
_cell.angle_alpha   90.00
_cell.angle_beta   90.00
_cell.angle_gamma   90.00
#
_symmetry.space_group_name_H-M   'P 1'
#
loop_
_entity.id
_entity.type
_entity.pdbx_description
1 polymer ?
#
loop_
_entity_poly.entity_id
_entity_poly.type
_entity_poly.pdbx_seq_one_letter_code
_entity_poly.pdbx_strand_id
1 'polypeptide(L)'
;MASSTREMGPGSRRDTLDDHFGDRNWAKITQLCRTKTFIRKSKEALESRNEYVDAFIEFDAALPEPSTKAWTILCQAWEADRSQTNPFANLNTVFSDSEVRLQLAQEDADAIARGERLIVHEKISSAMMIQQGLEIEDI
;
A
#
# COMPACT_ATOMS: atom_id res chain seq x y z
N MET A 1 -4.60 28.30 -11.40
CA MET A 1 -4.07 29.26 -10.40
C MET A 1 -2.55 29.45 -10.47
N ALA A 2 -1.77 28.41 -10.79
CA ALA A 2 -0.29 28.49 -10.77
C ALA A 2 0.34 29.60 -11.62
N SER A 3 -0.18 29.89 -12.82
CA SER A 3 0.34 30.97 -13.67
C SER A 3 -0.12 32.37 -13.24
N SER A 4 -1.34 32.49 -12.69
CA SER A 4 -1.97 33.78 -12.34
C SER A 4 -1.38 34.42 -11.07
N THR A 5 -0.97 33.60 -10.10
CA THR A 5 -0.41 34.09 -8.82
C THR A 5 1.12 34.23 -8.83
N ARG A 6 1.76 34.05 -9.99
CA ARG A 6 3.21 34.07 -10.15
C ARG A 6 3.81 35.48 -10.02
N GLU A 7 3.13 36.48 -10.57
CA GLU A 7 3.57 37.89 -10.56
C GLU A 7 3.03 38.68 -9.36
N MET A 8 2.25 38.03 -8.47
CA MET A 8 1.70 38.66 -7.27
C MET A 8 2.74 38.78 -6.16
N GLY A 9 2.71 39.89 -5.42
CA GLY A 9 3.49 40.04 -4.18
C GLY A 9 3.12 38.98 -3.13
N PRO A 10 4.04 38.62 -2.22
CA PRO A 10 3.88 37.47 -1.32
C PRO A 10 2.65 37.53 -0.40
N GLY A 11 2.24 38.72 0.06
CA GLY A 11 1.00 38.92 0.83
C GLY A 11 -0.24 38.69 -0.02
N SER A 12 -0.39 39.45 -1.12
CA SER A 12 -1.52 39.34 -2.04
C SER A 12 -1.67 37.93 -2.63
N ARG A 13 -0.55 37.24 -2.89
CA ARG A 13 -0.55 35.83 -3.32
C ARG A 13 -1.14 34.91 -2.26
N ARG A 14 -0.79 35.11 -0.98
CA ARG A 14 -1.32 34.29 0.12
C ARG A 14 -2.81 34.50 0.28
N ASP A 15 -3.26 35.76 0.32
CA ASP A 15 -4.69 36.09 0.47
C ASP A 15 -5.51 35.49 -0.67
N THR A 16 -5.04 35.63 -1.91
CA THR A 16 -5.70 35.04 -3.10
C THR A 16 -5.80 33.51 -3.01
N LEU A 17 -4.74 32.84 -2.54
CA LEU A 17 -4.75 31.39 -2.37
C LEU A 17 -5.70 30.95 -1.26
N ASP A 18 -5.70 31.65 -0.13
CA ASP A 18 -6.59 31.37 1.00
C ASP A 18 -8.06 31.56 0.63
N ASP A 19 -8.41 32.62 -0.11
CA ASP A 19 -9.78 32.84 -0.60
C ASP A 19 -10.23 31.72 -1.52
N HIS A 20 -9.38 31.32 -2.48
CA HIS A 20 -9.69 30.22 -3.39
C HIS A 20 -9.79 28.87 -2.68
N PHE A 21 -8.90 28.58 -1.73
CA PHE A 21 -8.97 27.35 -0.96
C PHE A 21 -10.19 27.37 -0.04
N GLY A 22 -10.50 28.50 0.57
CA GLY A 22 -11.69 28.74 1.39
C GLY A 22 -12.98 28.49 0.61
N ASP A 23 -13.16 29.11 -0.55
CA ASP A 23 -14.31 28.89 -1.43
C ASP A 23 -14.41 27.41 -1.86
N ARG A 24 -13.29 26.80 -2.29
CA ARG A 24 -13.31 25.38 -2.66
C ARG A 24 -13.63 24.46 -1.48
N ASN A 25 -13.17 24.76 -0.28
CA ASN A 25 -13.48 23.99 0.92
C ASN A 25 -14.96 24.15 1.30
N TRP A 26 -15.47 25.38 1.27
CA TRP A 26 -16.89 25.66 1.49
C TRP A 26 -17.78 24.94 0.48
N ALA A 27 -17.44 25.00 -0.81
CA ALA A 27 -18.17 24.32 -1.86
C ALA A 27 -18.12 22.79 -1.66
N LYS A 28 -16.95 22.22 -1.34
CA LYS A 28 -16.86 20.79 -0.99
C LYS A 28 -17.81 20.43 0.16
N ILE A 29 -17.77 21.15 1.27
CA ILE A 29 -18.57 20.83 2.47
C ILE A 29 -20.08 20.98 2.19
N THR A 30 -20.49 22.10 1.59
CA THR A 30 -21.92 22.39 1.36
C THR A 30 -22.52 21.57 0.22
N GLN A 31 -21.71 21.23 -0.79
CA GLN A 31 -22.18 20.48 -1.94
C GLN A 31 -22.03 18.97 -1.76
N LEU A 32 -21.17 18.45 -0.88
CA LEU A 32 -21.01 17.00 -0.68
C LEU A 32 -22.38 16.33 -0.43
N CYS A 33 -23.18 16.86 0.49
CA CYS A 33 -24.51 16.31 0.81
C CYS A 33 -25.57 16.62 -0.26
N ARG A 34 -25.42 17.70 -1.04
CA ARG A 34 -26.37 18.07 -2.11
C ARG A 34 -26.05 17.44 -3.46
N THR A 35 -24.84 16.94 -3.65
CA THR A 35 -24.42 16.36 -4.93
C THR A 35 -25.17 15.07 -5.16
N LYS A 36 -25.79 14.97 -6.35
CA LYS A 36 -26.42 13.72 -6.82
C LYS A 36 -25.44 12.54 -6.79
N THR A 37 -24.14 12.80 -6.92
CA THR A 37 -23.08 11.80 -6.84
C THR A 37 -23.00 11.12 -5.48
N PHE A 38 -23.02 11.88 -4.37
CA PHE A 38 -22.95 11.28 -3.04
C PHE A 38 -24.19 10.44 -2.73
N ILE A 39 -25.37 10.97 -3.05
CA ILE A 39 -26.64 10.24 -2.89
C ILE A 39 -26.64 8.96 -3.72
N ARG A 40 -26.21 9.02 -4.98
CA ARG A 40 -26.10 7.85 -5.86
C ARG A 40 -25.13 6.81 -5.28
N LYS A 41 -23.91 7.22 -4.91
CA LYS A 41 -22.91 6.34 -4.31
C LYS A 41 -23.39 5.73 -2.99
N SER A 42 -24.13 6.48 -2.18
CA SER A 42 -24.69 5.97 -0.93
C SER A 42 -25.75 4.90 -1.17
N LYS A 43 -26.55 5.01 -2.24
CA LYS A 43 -27.51 3.97 -2.63
C LYS A 43 -26.81 2.73 -3.16
N GLU A 44 -25.83 2.92 -4.05
CA GLU A 44 -24.97 1.83 -4.56
C GLU A 44 -24.31 1.08 -3.39
N ALA A 45 -23.75 1.80 -2.42
CA ALA A 45 -23.14 1.18 -1.23
C ALA A 45 -24.14 0.40 -0.36
N LEU A 46 -25.39 0.85 -0.27
CA LEU A 46 -26.45 0.14 0.46
C LEU A 46 -26.87 -1.14 -0.28
N GLU A 47 -27.02 -1.07 -1.60
CA GLU A 47 -27.37 -2.21 -2.45
C GLU A 47 -26.28 -3.28 -2.39
N SER A 48 -25.01 -2.90 -2.50
CA SER A 48 -23.87 -3.83 -2.44
C SER A 48 -23.48 -4.23 -1.02
N ARG A 49 -24.05 -3.62 0.05
CA ARG A 49 -23.67 -3.91 1.44
C ARG A 49 -23.78 -5.41 1.75
N ASN A 50 -24.89 -6.03 1.39
CA ASN A 50 -25.15 -7.42 1.74
C ASN A 50 -24.16 -8.34 1.04
N GLU A 51 -23.88 -8.11 -0.25
CA GLU A 51 -22.87 -8.86 -1.01
C GLU A 51 -21.48 -8.77 -0.35
N TYR A 52 -21.05 -7.57 0.04
CA TYR A 52 -19.75 -7.41 0.72
C TYR A 52 -19.71 -8.04 2.11
N VAL A 53 -20.81 -7.99 2.86
CA VAL A 53 -20.91 -8.63 4.18
C VAL A 53 -20.86 -10.15 4.04
N ASP A 54 -21.60 -10.71 3.08
CA ASP A 54 -21.61 -12.15 2.82
C ASP A 54 -20.22 -12.63 2.37
N ALA A 55 -19.59 -11.91 1.43
CA ALA A 55 -18.23 -12.19 0.99
C ALA A 55 -17.20 -12.10 2.13
N PHE A 56 -17.37 -11.14 3.04
CA PHE A 56 -16.50 -11.02 4.22
C PHE A 56 -16.67 -12.21 5.17
N ILE A 57 -17.91 -12.62 5.46
CA ILE A 57 -18.18 -13.75 6.36
C ILE A 57 -17.62 -15.04 5.77
N GLU A 58 -17.80 -15.27 4.46
CA GLU A 58 -17.25 -16.42 3.77
C GLU A 58 -15.72 -16.44 3.82
N PHE A 59 -15.09 -15.30 3.56
CA PHE A 59 -13.64 -15.16 3.63
C PHE A 59 -13.10 -15.39 5.05
N ASP A 60 -13.75 -14.81 6.06
CA ASP A 60 -13.36 -14.96 7.47
C ASP A 60 -13.46 -16.43 7.92
N ALA A 61 -14.52 -17.13 7.50
CA ALA A 61 -14.72 -18.55 7.79
C ALA A 61 -13.68 -19.46 7.15
N ALA A 62 -13.06 -19.05 6.04
CA ALA A 62 -12.00 -19.80 5.38
C ALA A 62 -10.63 -19.66 6.07
N LEU A 63 -10.47 -18.68 6.97
CA LEU A 63 -9.20 -18.41 7.65
C LEU A 63 -9.07 -19.17 8.98
N PRO A 64 -7.83 -19.45 9.44
CA PRO A 64 -7.61 -20.03 10.75
C PRO A 64 -8.09 -19.11 11.88
N GLU A 65 -9.10 -19.56 12.64
CA GLU A 65 -9.70 -18.82 13.76
C GLU A 65 -8.69 -18.24 14.77
N PRO A 66 -7.61 -18.95 15.18
CA PRO A 66 -6.62 -18.39 16.12
C PRO A 66 -5.92 -17.15 15.58
N SER A 67 -5.60 -17.14 14.28
CA SER A 67 -4.91 -16.03 13.62
C SER A 67 -5.84 -14.83 13.45
N THR A 68 -7.08 -15.06 13.01
CA THR A 68 -8.09 -14.01 12.85
C THR A 68 -8.40 -13.33 14.19
N LYS A 69 -8.56 -14.11 15.26
CA LYS A 69 -8.81 -13.56 16.61
C LYS A 69 -7.64 -12.72 17.12
N ALA A 70 -6.41 -13.23 17.02
CA ALA A 70 -5.23 -12.50 17.45
C ALA A 70 -5.08 -11.17 16.68
N TRP A 71 -5.27 -11.21 15.37
CA TRP A 71 -5.24 -10.03 14.52
C TRP A 71 -6.33 -9.00 14.87
N THR A 72 -7.56 -9.47 15.08
CA THR A 72 -8.69 -8.60 15.45
C THR A 72 -8.43 -7.86 16.76
N ILE A 73 -7.85 -8.55 17.75
CA ILE A 73 -7.47 -7.95 19.03
C ILE A 73 -6.42 -6.86 18.84
N LEU A 74 -5.40 -7.10 18.01
CA LEU A 74 -4.37 -6.10 17.72
C LEU A 74 -4.96 -4.86 17.03
N CYS A 75 -5.84 -5.05 16.05
CA CYS A 75 -6.54 -3.95 15.37
C CYS A 75 -7.38 -3.14 16.35
N GLN A 76 -8.22 -3.79 17.17
CA GLN A 76 -9.08 -3.10 18.13
C GLN A 76 -8.29 -2.36 19.21
N ALA A 77 -7.19 -2.96 19.71
CA ALA A 77 -6.31 -2.33 20.68
C ALA A 77 -5.67 -1.05 20.12
N TRP A 78 -5.24 -1.08 18.86
CA TRP A 78 -4.66 0.08 18.18
C TRP A 78 -5.70 1.15 17.81
N GLU A 79 -6.91 0.76 17.41
CA GLU A 79 -8.00 1.69 17.13
C GLU A 79 -8.46 2.44 18.39
N ALA A 80 -8.45 1.74 19.53
CA ALA A 80 -8.75 2.33 20.84
C ALA A 80 -7.61 3.25 21.32
N ASP A 81 -6.36 2.84 21.12
CA ASP A 81 -5.16 3.58 21.53
C ASP A 81 -4.07 3.55 20.45
N ARG A 82 -3.89 4.69 19.78
CA ARG A 82 -2.89 4.86 18.71
C ARG A 82 -1.43 4.83 19.19
N SER A 83 -1.18 4.80 20.50
CA SER A 83 0.15 4.61 21.05
C SER A 83 0.62 3.15 21.03
N GLN A 84 -0.31 2.20 20.84
CA GLN A 84 -0.01 0.78 20.72
C GLN A 84 0.68 0.46 19.38
N THR A 85 1.21 -0.76 19.28
CA THR A 85 1.81 -1.26 18.04
C THR A 85 0.81 -1.20 16.89
N ASN A 86 1.16 -0.49 15.82
CA ASN A 86 0.32 -0.39 14.63
C ASN A 86 0.34 -1.72 13.85
N PRO A 87 -0.77 -2.47 13.78
CA PRO A 87 -0.82 -3.74 13.07
C PRO A 87 -0.67 -3.54 11.55
N PHE A 88 -1.05 -2.38 11.01
CA PHE A 88 -0.95 -2.06 9.58
C PHE A 88 0.43 -1.56 9.15
N ALA A 89 1.35 -1.37 10.10
CA ALA A 89 2.71 -0.99 9.75
C ALA A 89 3.38 -2.16 9.01
N ASN A 90 3.96 -1.86 7.86
CA ASN A 90 4.78 -2.84 7.16
C ASN A 90 6.07 -3.04 7.96
N LEU A 91 6.19 -4.19 8.63
CA LEU A 91 7.37 -4.56 9.41
C LEU A 91 8.43 -5.26 8.56
N ASN A 92 8.20 -5.47 7.27
CA ASN A 92 9.17 -6.14 6.43
C ASN A 92 10.39 -5.24 6.28
N THR A 93 11.55 -5.79 6.58
CA THR A 93 12.82 -5.22 6.15
C THR A 93 12.82 -5.21 4.63
N VAL A 94 12.71 -4.02 4.04
CA VAL A 94 12.88 -3.83 2.61
C VAL A 94 14.36 -4.04 2.33
N PHE A 95 14.70 -5.23 1.82
CA PHE A 95 16.03 -5.47 1.29
C PHE A 95 16.17 -4.72 -0.04
N SER A 96 17.30 -4.06 -0.22
CA SER A 96 17.69 -3.60 -1.55
C SER A 96 17.86 -4.82 -2.45
N ASP A 97 17.53 -4.70 -3.74
CA ASP A 97 17.81 -5.74 -4.74
C ASP A 97 19.29 -6.19 -4.69
N SER A 98 20.21 -5.25 -4.43
CA SER A 98 21.63 -5.56 -4.24
C SER A 98 21.94 -6.41 -2.98
N GLU A 99 21.19 -6.23 -1.90
CA GLU A 99 21.33 -7.01 -0.67
C GLU A 99 20.78 -8.43 -0.86
N VAL A 100 19.64 -8.56 -1.55
CA VAL A 100 19.08 -9.87 -1.92
C VAL A 100 20.04 -10.63 -2.84
N ARG A 101 20.65 -9.95 -3.81
CA ARG A 101 21.68 -10.53 -4.70
C ARG A 101 22.89 -11.01 -3.91
N LEU A 102 23.37 -10.21 -2.96
CA LEU A 102 24.51 -10.58 -2.12
C LEU A 102 24.20 -11.82 -1.27
N GLN A 103 23.03 -11.85 -0.64
CA GLN A 103 22.60 -12.98 0.18
C GLN A 103 22.48 -14.27 -0.64
N LEU A 104 21.83 -14.21 -1.80
CA LEU A 104 21.71 -15.37 -2.71
C LEU A 104 23.08 -15.85 -3.20
N ALA A 105 24.00 -14.95 -3.52
CA ALA A 105 25.35 -15.33 -3.94
C ALA A 105 26.16 -16.02 -2.82
N GLN A 106 25.98 -15.58 -1.57
CA GLN A 106 26.60 -16.21 -0.40
C GLN A 106 26.02 -17.60 -0.14
N GLU A 107 24.69 -17.73 -0.13
CA GLU A 107 23.99 -19.02 0.04
C GLU A 107 24.39 -20.02 -1.06
N ASP A 108 24.54 -19.56 -2.29
CA ASP A 108 25.00 -20.35 -3.43
C ASP A 108 26.44 -20.85 -3.24
N ALA A 109 27.36 -19.96 -2.85
CA ALA A 109 28.76 -20.32 -2.61
C ALA A 109 28.88 -21.35 -1.48
N ASP A 110 28.11 -21.18 -0.40
CA ASP A 110 28.08 -22.09 0.73
C ASP A 110 27.49 -23.47 0.36
N ALA A 111 26.41 -23.50 -0.42
CA ALA A 111 25.81 -24.75 -0.89
C ALA A 111 26.70 -25.50 -1.88
N ILE A 112 27.45 -24.78 -2.72
CA ILE A 112 28.49 -25.38 -3.58
C ILE A 112 29.62 -25.96 -2.73
N ALA A 113 30.07 -25.25 -1.71
CA ALA A 113 31.12 -25.73 -0.79
C ALA A 113 30.69 -26.99 -0.03
N ARG A 114 29.40 -27.12 0.31
CA ARG A 114 28.81 -28.32 0.92
C ARG A 114 28.51 -29.45 -0.08
N GLY A 115 28.62 -29.20 -1.39
CA GLY A 115 28.31 -30.17 -2.44
C GLY A 115 26.81 -30.43 -2.63
N GLU A 116 25.94 -29.59 -2.06
CA GLU A 116 24.47 -29.72 -2.11
C GLU A 116 23.87 -29.14 -3.38
N ARG A 117 24.65 -28.35 -4.14
CA ARG A 117 24.18 -27.66 -5.34
C ARG A 117 24.87 -28.14 -6.61
N LEU A 118 24.07 -28.52 -7.61
CA LEU A 118 24.55 -28.83 -8.95
C LEU A 118 24.82 -27.54 -9.72
N ILE A 119 26.08 -27.33 -10.12
CA ILE A 119 26.45 -26.24 -11.02
C ILE A 119 26.01 -26.64 -12.43
N VAL A 120 24.86 -26.12 -12.87
CA VAL A 120 24.32 -26.37 -14.22
C VAL A 120 25.09 -25.57 -15.29
N HIS A 121 25.62 -24.41 -14.92
CA HIS A 121 26.38 -23.54 -15.81
C HIS A 121 27.52 -22.83 -15.05
N GLU A 122 28.71 -22.75 -15.65
CA GLU A 122 29.94 -22.25 -15.00
C GLU A 122 29.86 -20.76 -14.62
N LYS A 123 29.11 -19.96 -15.38
CA LYS A 123 29.06 -18.49 -15.24
C LYS A 123 27.72 -17.92 -14.79
N ILE A 124 26.67 -18.74 -14.70
CA ILE A 124 25.31 -18.26 -14.44
C ILE A 124 24.69 -19.13 -13.37
N SER A 125 24.41 -18.52 -12.22
CA SER A 125 23.57 -19.13 -11.17
C SER A 125 22.09 -19.04 -11.55
N SER A 126 21.29 -19.99 -11.07
CA SER A 126 19.83 -19.98 -11.15
C SER A 126 19.22 -18.67 -10.63
N ALA A 127 19.78 -18.08 -9.56
CA ALA A 127 19.32 -16.80 -9.04
C ALA A 127 19.56 -15.65 -10.04
N MET A 128 20.73 -15.66 -10.70
CA MET A 128 21.09 -14.65 -11.71
C MET A 128 20.23 -14.80 -12.98
N MET A 129 19.87 -16.02 -13.36
CA MET A 129 18.95 -16.28 -14.47
C MET A 129 17.53 -15.75 -14.18
N ILE A 130 17.01 -15.99 -12.98
CA ILE A 130 15.69 -15.48 -12.57
C ILE A 130 15.69 -13.95 -12.56
N GLN A 131 16.74 -13.33 -12.02
CA GLN A 131 16.90 -11.88 -12.02
C GLN A 131 16.93 -11.30 -13.45
N GLN A 132 17.73 -11.88 -14.36
CA GLN A 132 17.73 -11.46 -15.75
C GLN A 132 16.36 -11.63 -16.43
N GLY A 133 15.60 -12.67 -16.06
CA GLY A 133 14.23 -12.86 -16.53
C GLY A 133 13.29 -11.73 -16.07
N LEU A 134 13.37 -11.33 -14.80
CA LEU A 134 12.61 -10.20 -14.26
C LEU A 134 12.99 -8.87 -14.93
N GLU A 135 14.29 -8.63 -15.15
CA GLU A 135 14.77 -7.42 -15.84
C GLU A 135 14.27 -7.32 -17.29
N ILE A 136 14.01 -8.46 -17.95
CA ILE A 136 13.47 -8.50 -19.32
C ILE A 136 11.94 -8.31 -19.33
N GLU A 137 11.22 -8.76 -18.30
CA GLU A 137 9.77 -8.59 -18.18
C GLU A 137 9.36 -7.11 -18.05
N ASP A 138 10.19 -6.31 -17.37
CA ASP A 138 9.95 -4.88 -17.14
C ASP A 138 10.24 -3.98 -18.37
N ILE A 139 10.65 -4.56 -19.51
CA ILE A 139 10.93 -3.88 -20.79
C ILE A 139 9.71 -3.94 -21.72
#